data_AF-A0A5N5MRA0-F1
#
_entry.id   AF-A0A5N5MRA0-F1
#
_cell.length_a   1.000
_cell.length_b   1.000
_cell.length_c   1.000
_cell.angle_alpha   90.00
_cell.angle_beta   90.00
_cell.angle_gamma   90.00
#
_symmetry.space_group_name_H-M   'P 1'
#
loop_
_entity.id
_entity.type
_entity.pdbx_description
1 polymer ?
#
loop_
_entity_poly.entity_id
_entity_poly.type
_entity_poly.pdbx_seq_one_letter_code
_entity_poly.pdbx_strand_id
1 'polypeptide(L)'
;MSYEGYGNSHISVGPWGGQSGARWDDGVYNTVRQVVICHGATIDSIRFEYDKRGSSVWSEKHGGPGCLKTNKIKLAHPDEYLVSISGHCSSLVEYGPVLVRSLMFESNKKKYGPFGIQYGTYFSIPMTGGKIVGFHGRSSWYLDSIGVYLMPLLQRNLSDNFAAPRNYKTNGTDEKYKDDSYDLEDELNVGNLVVIRRPEINSNTKQAVSYGPWGGNGGIMFDDGAYTGVREVRLTSQGAIVSIQICYDLNGKATWGRKNGGSGGTRLDKISFDYPSEILTHITGFYGSTILRGPAVVKSLTFYTNIRKYGPFGEEQGTSFSSAYNNGIIVGFHGRNRNFVDSIGVHVLEGRLPVSRPIPRPFYETSETSEVLHVYEVIRGAVKEAAPLVSGPPWGGGGGKPWDDGVFSGVKKIFLTKGEAIYSIQIEYDRNGQSFWSVGHGGGSEGSFNMIKFDYPYEVLTSVCGYYATLTGDDQRKGGVIKSLTFYTNKAKYGPYGEETGTFFTSTKTEGKIVGFHGRTGCYLNAIGVHLT
;
A
#
# COMPACT_ATOMS: atom_id res chain seq x y z
N MET A 1 -34.51 37.96 1.87
CA MET A 1 -33.32 37.45 1.16
C MET A 1 -33.17 35.98 1.55
N SER A 2 -33.04 35.09 0.58
CA SER A 2 -32.97 33.63 0.80
C SER A 2 -31.52 33.19 1.04
N TYR A 3 -31.26 32.54 2.17
CA TYR A 3 -30.04 31.76 2.36
C TYR A 3 -30.21 30.43 1.63
N GLU A 4 -29.61 30.30 0.45
CA GLU A 4 -29.50 28.99 -0.22
C GLU A 4 -28.49 28.13 0.56
N GLY A 5 -28.98 27.02 1.12
CA GLY A 5 -28.22 26.21 2.06
C GLY A 5 -27.27 25.20 1.40
N TYR A 6 -26.14 24.97 2.07
CA TYR A 6 -25.24 23.81 1.97
C TYR A 6 -25.63 22.73 0.93
N GLY A 7 -24.91 22.70 -0.19
CA GLY A 7 -25.07 21.66 -1.21
C GLY A 7 -24.73 20.25 -0.70
N ASN A 8 -25.46 19.25 -1.18
CA ASN A 8 -25.26 17.83 -0.82
C ASN A 8 -23.93 17.28 -1.34
N SER A 9 -22.86 17.43 -0.55
CA SER A 9 -21.55 16.83 -0.79
C SER A 9 -21.57 15.32 -0.60
N HIS A 10 -21.89 14.60 -1.67
CA HIS A 10 -21.71 13.15 -1.80
C HIS A 10 -20.30 12.84 -2.30
N ILE A 11 -19.77 11.67 -1.94
CA ILE A 11 -18.42 11.21 -2.30
C ILE A 11 -18.55 10.07 -3.31
N SER A 12 -17.94 10.20 -4.49
CA SER A 12 -17.78 9.09 -5.45
C SER A 12 -16.56 8.25 -5.07
N VAL A 13 -16.67 6.91 -5.12
CA VAL A 13 -15.56 6.00 -4.84
C VAL A 13 -15.53 4.85 -5.85
N GLY A 14 -14.35 4.53 -6.38
CA GLY A 14 -14.17 3.58 -7.49
C GLY A 14 -14.23 4.29 -8.84
N PRO A 15 -14.68 3.62 -9.94
CA PRO A 15 -15.13 2.24 -9.98
C PRO A 15 -13.96 1.23 -9.99
N TRP A 16 -14.14 0.10 -9.31
CA TRP A 16 -13.21 -1.03 -9.30
C TRP A 16 -13.57 -2.04 -10.40
N GLY A 17 -12.57 -2.51 -11.15
CA GLY A 17 -12.72 -3.51 -12.21
C GLY A 17 -12.02 -3.14 -13.51
N GLY A 18 -12.59 -3.56 -14.64
CA GLY A 18 -12.09 -3.30 -15.98
C GLY A 18 -12.51 -1.94 -16.56
N GLN A 19 -11.75 -1.54 -17.59
CA GLN A 19 -11.97 -0.31 -18.37
C GLN A 19 -12.85 -0.57 -19.62
N SER A 20 -13.28 -1.82 -19.82
CA SER A 20 -14.15 -2.29 -20.91
C SER A 20 -15.63 -1.93 -20.68
N GLY A 21 -16.49 -2.29 -21.65
CA GLY A 21 -17.93 -2.01 -21.59
C GLY A 21 -18.33 -0.54 -21.76
N ALA A 22 -19.63 -0.27 -21.80
CA ALA A 22 -20.20 1.08 -21.79
C ALA A 22 -20.18 1.65 -20.36
N ARG A 23 -20.02 2.97 -20.21
CA ARG A 23 -20.21 3.65 -18.92
C ARG A 23 -21.69 3.73 -18.57
N TRP A 24 -22.01 3.54 -17.30
CA TRP A 24 -23.33 3.77 -16.73
C TRP A 24 -23.21 4.48 -15.38
N ASP A 25 -24.25 5.21 -15.01
CA ASP A 25 -24.34 6.01 -13.80
C ASP A 25 -25.82 6.18 -13.47
N ASP A 26 -26.27 5.70 -12.31
CA ASP A 26 -27.66 5.87 -11.88
C ASP A 26 -27.89 7.26 -11.24
N GLY A 27 -26.83 7.96 -10.82
CA GLY A 27 -26.89 9.17 -10.03
C GLY A 27 -27.11 8.93 -8.53
N VAL A 28 -27.55 9.98 -7.83
CA VAL A 28 -27.62 10.05 -6.36
C VAL A 28 -29.07 10.12 -5.87
N TYR A 29 -29.39 9.27 -4.88
CA TYR A 29 -30.71 9.03 -4.32
C TYR A 29 -30.75 9.22 -2.80
N ASN A 30 -31.90 8.99 -2.15
CA ASN A 30 -32.02 9.07 -0.70
C ASN A 30 -31.43 7.83 0.01
N THR A 31 -31.55 6.65 -0.60
CA THR A 31 -30.92 5.37 -0.19
C THR A 31 -31.18 4.30 -1.25
N VAL A 32 -30.43 3.20 -1.19
CA VAL A 32 -30.82 1.91 -1.80
C VAL A 32 -31.96 1.28 -0.98
N ARG A 33 -32.89 0.59 -1.64
CA ARG A 33 -33.97 -0.24 -1.08
C ARG A 33 -33.79 -1.73 -1.39
N GLN A 34 -33.41 -2.07 -2.63
CA GLN A 34 -33.15 -3.44 -3.06
C GLN A 34 -31.95 -3.50 -4.02
N VAL A 35 -31.18 -4.59 -3.96
CA VAL A 35 -30.23 -4.97 -5.02
C VAL A 35 -30.70 -6.28 -5.66
N VAL A 36 -30.61 -6.39 -6.98
CA VAL A 36 -30.77 -7.63 -7.74
C VAL A 36 -29.46 -7.92 -8.45
N ILE A 37 -28.87 -9.09 -8.20
CA ILE A 37 -27.57 -9.46 -8.72
C ILE A 37 -27.62 -10.83 -9.39
N CYS A 38 -27.19 -10.89 -10.64
CA CYS A 38 -27.03 -12.10 -11.44
C CYS A 38 -25.55 -12.48 -11.46
N HIS A 39 -25.22 -13.74 -11.15
CA HIS A 39 -23.85 -14.21 -11.05
C HIS A 39 -23.67 -15.68 -11.40
N GLY A 40 -22.41 -16.01 -11.67
CA GLY A 40 -21.90 -17.35 -11.91
C GLY A 40 -20.41 -17.40 -11.56
N ALA A 41 -19.54 -17.50 -12.58
CA ALA A 41 -18.09 -17.34 -12.39
C ALA A 41 -17.68 -15.86 -12.21
N THR A 42 -18.50 -14.94 -12.71
CA THR A 42 -18.40 -13.48 -12.64
C THR A 42 -19.73 -12.90 -12.12
N ILE A 43 -19.82 -11.58 -11.99
CA ILE A 43 -21.12 -10.89 -11.94
C ILE A 43 -21.58 -10.63 -13.38
N ASP A 44 -22.64 -11.32 -13.79
CA ASP A 44 -23.22 -11.19 -15.13
C ASP A 44 -23.93 -9.84 -15.29
N SER A 45 -24.67 -9.43 -14.27
CA SER A 45 -25.40 -8.15 -14.25
C SER A 45 -25.90 -7.77 -12.85
N ILE A 46 -26.21 -6.48 -12.69
CA ILE A 46 -26.75 -5.90 -11.47
C ILE A 46 -27.88 -4.88 -11.78
N ARG A 47 -28.82 -4.74 -10.86
CA ARG A 47 -29.91 -3.76 -10.92
C ARG A 47 -30.28 -3.29 -9.51
N PHE A 48 -30.63 -2.03 -9.35
CA PHE A 48 -30.92 -1.41 -8.06
C PHE A 48 -32.35 -0.87 -8.00
N GLU A 49 -32.96 -0.94 -6.81
CA GLU A 49 -34.14 -0.20 -6.43
C GLU A 49 -33.71 0.88 -5.45
N TYR A 50 -33.99 2.15 -5.76
CA TYR A 50 -33.63 3.30 -4.95
C TYR A 50 -34.86 3.98 -4.34
N ASP A 51 -34.64 4.68 -3.23
CA ASP A 51 -35.57 5.68 -2.71
C ASP A 51 -35.29 7.05 -3.35
N LYS A 52 -36.30 7.62 -4.01
CA LYS A 52 -36.28 8.99 -4.51
C LYS A 52 -37.37 9.79 -3.79
N ARG A 53 -37.01 10.38 -2.65
CA ARG A 53 -37.90 11.15 -1.75
C ARG A 53 -39.14 10.35 -1.30
N GLY A 54 -38.97 9.10 -0.89
CA GLY A 54 -40.05 8.19 -0.46
C GLY A 54 -40.66 7.33 -1.56
N SER A 55 -40.47 7.70 -2.83
CA SER A 55 -40.90 6.89 -3.99
C SER A 55 -39.84 5.84 -4.35
N SER A 56 -40.28 4.63 -4.70
CA SER A 56 -39.39 3.61 -5.30
C SER A 56 -39.10 3.95 -6.75
N VAL A 57 -37.83 3.85 -7.17
CA VAL A 57 -37.39 3.98 -8.56
C VAL A 57 -36.38 2.87 -8.87
N TRP A 58 -36.59 2.16 -9.98
CA TRP A 58 -35.66 1.14 -10.46
C TRP A 58 -34.60 1.74 -11.40
N SER A 59 -33.35 1.29 -11.26
CA SER A 59 -32.27 1.54 -12.23
C SER A 59 -32.54 0.84 -13.55
N GLU A 60 -31.73 1.13 -14.56
CA GLU A 60 -31.55 0.19 -15.68
C GLU A 60 -30.76 -1.06 -15.24
N LYS A 61 -30.82 -2.11 -16.05
CA LYS A 61 -30.06 -3.35 -15.81
C LYS A 61 -28.64 -3.20 -16.40
N HIS A 62 -27.63 -3.22 -15.53
CA HIS A 62 -26.23 -3.05 -15.92
C HIS A 62 -25.56 -4.41 -16.08
N GLY A 63 -25.20 -4.79 -17.32
CA GLY A 63 -24.61 -6.08 -17.67
C GLY A 63 -25.53 -6.96 -18.55
N GLY A 64 -25.03 -8.14 -18.92
CA GLY A 64 -25.63 -8.96 -19.98
C GLY A 64 -26.91 -9.71 -19.58
N PRO A 65 -27.52 -10.46 -20.53
CA PRO A 65 -28.68 -11.32 -20.25
C PRO A 65 -28.33 -12.55 -19.40
N GLY A 66 -27.05 -12.89 -19.25
CA GLY A 66 -26.57 -14.06 -18.52
C GLY A 66 -27.05 -14.15 -17.06
N CYS A 67 -27.32 -15.37 -16.62
CA CYS A 67 -27.64 -15.71 -15.25
C CYS A 67 -27.46 -17.23 -15.04
N LEU A 68 -26.50 -17.63 -14.19
CA LEU A 68 -26.51 -18.95 -13.56
C LEU A 68 -27.29 -18.93 -12.24
N LYS A 69 -27.18 -17.84 -11.47
CA LYS A 69 -27.93 -17.61 -10.22
C LYS A 69 -28.35 -16.13 -10.13
N THR A 70 -29.57 -15.87 -9.66
CA THR A 70 -30.05 -14.53 -9.30
C THR A 70 -30.33 -14.45 -7.81
N ASN A 71 -29.78 -13.44 -7.13
CA ASN A 71 -30.10 -13.13 -5.73
C ASN A 71 -30.76 -11.74 -5.62
N LYS A 72 -31.66 -11.59 -4.64
CA LYS A 72 -32.36 -10.33 -4.33
C LYS A 72 -32.07 -9.93 -2.89
N ILE A 73 -31.36 -8.83 -2.70
CA ILE A 73 -31.04 -8.23 -1.40
C ILE A 73 -32.13 -7.21 -1.09
N LYS A 74 -33.15 -7.59 -0.31
CA LYS A 74 -34.09 -6.63 0.28
C LYS A 74 -33.50 -6.07 1.57
N LEU A 75 -33.54 -4.75 1.70
CA LEU A 75 -33.17 -4.02 2.90
C LEU A 75 -34.45 -3.64 3.64
N ALA A 76 -34.47 -3.79 4.96
CA ALA A 76 -35.56 -3.31 5.82
C ALA A 76 -35.57 -1.77 5.95
N HIS A 77 -35.86 -1.07 4.84
CA HIS A 77 -35.98 0.39 4.79
C HIS A 77 -37.12 0.89 5.71
N PRO A 78 -36.93 1.99 6.48
CA PRO A 78 -35.77 2.90 6.48
C PRO A 78 -34.60 2.46 7.36
N ASP A 79 -34.83 1.55 8.32
CA ASP A 79 -33.88 1.20 9.38
C ASP A 79 -32.62 0.48 8.89
N GLU A 80 -32.71 -0.21 7.75
CA GLU A 80 -31.61 -0.90 7.11
C GLU A 80 -31.22 -0.21 5.79
N TYR A 81 -29.95 0.14 5.68
CA TYR A 81 -29.35 0.79 4.52
C TYR A 81 -27.93 0.26 4.30
N LEU A 82 -27.48 0.29 3.04
CA LEU A 82 -26.11 -0.11 2.71
C LEU A 82 -25.11 0.92 3.22
N VAL A 83 -24.05 0.45 3.87
CA VAL A 83 -22.92 1.26 4.34
C VAL A 83 -21.64 0.93 3.58
N SER A 84 -21.47 -0.31 3.10
CA SER A 84 -20.24 -0.79 2.48
C SER A 84 -20.51 -1.79 1.34
N ILE A 85 -19.57 -1.83 0.40
CA ILE A 85 -19.44 -2.86 -0.65
C ILE A 85 -17.98 -3.29 -0.74
N SER A 86 -17.77 -4.58 -0.95
CA SER A 86 -16.47 -5.17 -1.26
C SER A 86 -16.61 -6.27 -2.31
N GLY A 87 -15.49 -6.75 -2.86
CA GLY A 87 -15.51 -7.72 -3.95
C GLY A 87 -14.13 -8.11 -4.43
N HIS A 88 -14.09 -8.81 -5.57
CA HIS A 88 -12.85 -9.13 -6.27
C HIS A 88 -12.97 -8.82 -7.76
N CYS A 89 -11.86 -8.43 -8.39
CA CYS A 89 -11.74 -8.21 -9.82
C CYS A 89 -10.60 -9.04 -10.42
N SER A 90 -10.87 -9.70 -11.54
CA SER A 90 -9.90 -10.50 -12.29
C SER A 90 -10.36 -10.71 -13.73
N SER A 91 -9.46 -11.17 -14.59
CA SER A 91 -9.85 -11.73 -15.89
C SER A 91 -10.47 -13.13 -15.71
N LEU A 92 -11.24 -13.56 -16.71
CA LEU A 92 -11.71 -14.94 -16.88
C LEU A 92 -10.64 -15.88 -17.50
N VAL A 93 -9.74 -15.32 -18.30
CA VAL A 93 -8.70 -16.04 -19.07
C VAL A 93 -7.38 -15.25 -19.03
N GLU A 94 -6.26 -15.88 -19.36
CA GLU A 94 -4.99 -15.16 -19.49
C GLU A 94 -5.10 -14.03 -20.52
N TYR A 95 -4.56 -12.84 -20.20
CA TYR A 95 -4.66 -11.60 -21.00
C TYR A 95 -6.08 -11.08 -21.34
N GLY A 96 -7.14 -11.70 -20.82
CA GLY A 96 -8.53 -11.26 -21.03
C GLY A 96 -8.94 -9.98 -20.27
N PRO A 97 -10.14 -9.45 -20.53
CA PRO A 97 -10.65 -8.26 -19.86
C PRO A 97 -10.91 -8.55 -18.36
N VAL A 98 -10.50 -7.61 -17.50
CA VAL A 98 -10.81 -7.65 -16.07
C VAL A 98 -12.31 -7.38 -15.87
N LEU A 99 -12.97 -8.23 -15.10
CA LEU A 99 -14.39 -8.14 -14.75
C LEU A 99 -14.56 -8.16 -13.22
N VAL A 100 -15.73 -7.75 -12.74
CA VAL A 100 -16.14 -7.97 -11.35
C VAL A 100 -16.41 -9.47 -11.17
N ARG A 101 -15.58 -10.13 -10.37
CA ARG A 101 -15.61 -11.58 -10.10
C ARG A 101 -16.56 -11.94 -8.98
N SER A 102 -16.58 -11.13 -7.92
CA SER A 102 -17.51 -11.26 -6.81
C SER A 102 -17.88 -9.92 -6.19
N LEU A 103 -19.03 -9.88 -5.53
CA LEU A 103 -19.50 -8.77 -4.69
C LEU A 103 -20.04 -9.26 -3.35
N MET A 104 -19.80 -8.46 -2.31
CA MET A 104 -20.40 -8.57 -0.98
C MET A 104 -20.90 -7.18 -0.58
N PHE A 105 -22.14 -7.12 -0.09
CA PHE A 105 -22.77 -5.89 0.37
C PHE A 105 -22.91 -5.92 1.90
N GLU A 106 -22.73 -4.79 2.54
CA GLU A 106 -22.80 -4.64 3.99
C GLU A 106 -23.78 -3.52 4.32
N SER A 107 -24.83 -3.86 5.07
CA SER A 107 -25.76 -2.90 5.67
C SER A 107 -25.29 -2.52 7.06
N ASN A 108 -25.91 -1.49 7.63
CA ASN A 108 -25.80 -1.14 9.05
C ASN A 108 -26.33 -2.24 10.01
N LYS A 109 -26.77 -3.40 9.50
CA LYS A 109 -27.27 -4.54 10.31
C LYS A 109 -26.55 -5.87 10.00
N LYS A 110 -26.18 -6.15 8.74
CA LYS A 110 -25.62 -7.46 8.33
C LYS A 110 -24.91 -7.44 6.97
N LYS A 111 -24.19 -8.53 6.67
CA LYS A 111 -23.52 -8.78 5.39
C LYS A 111 -24.36 -9.68 4.47
N TYR A 112 -24.23 -9.47 3.17
CA TYR A 112 -24.91 -10.19 2.11
C TYR A 112 -23.89 -10.61 1.03
N GLY A 113 -23.80 -11.91 0.75
CA GLY A 113 -22.83 -12.49 -0.19
C GLY A 113 -21.80 -13.38 0.52
N PRO A 114 -20.67 -13.70 -0.12
CA PRO A 114 -20.27 -13.25 -1.47
C PRO A 114 -21.17 -13.83 -2.57
N PHE A 115 -21.42 -13.02 -3.59
CA PHE A 115 -21.99 -13.44 -4.88
C PHE A 115 -20.86 -13.51 -5.90
N GLY A 116 -20.87 -14.46 -6.83
CA GLY A 116 -19.75 -14.75 -7.72
C GLY A 116 -18.57 -15.44 -7.02
N ILE A 117 -17.37 -15.37 -7.62
CA ILE A 117 -16.16 -16.06 -7.14
C ILE A 117 -15.16 -15.06 -6.51
N GLN A 118 -14.68 -15.37 -5.30
CA GLN A 118 -13.64 -14.61 -4.61
C GLN A 118 -12.24 -14.97 -5.16
N TYR A 119 -11.90 -14.40 -6.32
CA TYR A 119 -10.62 -14.63 -6.99
C TYR A 119 -10.14 -13.37 -7.71
N GLY A 120 -8.84 -13.05 -7.58
CA GLY A 120 -8.19 -11.87 -8.14
C GLY A 120 -7.95 -10.76 -7.12
N THR A 121 -7.91 -9.51 -7.58
CA THR A 121 -7.63 -8.34 -6.75
C THR A 121 -8.84 -8.01 -5.90
N TYR A 122 -8.72 -8.07 -4.57
CA TYR A 122 -9.75 -7.62 -3.64
C TYR A 122 -9.94 -6.10 -3.71
N PHE A 123 -11.17 -5.64 -3.47
CA PHE A 123 -11.47 -4.22 -3.25
C PHE A 123 -12.56 -4.06 -2.18
N SER A 124 -12.57 -2.90 -1.53
CA SER A 124 -13.67 -2.43 -0.69
C SER A 124 -13.76 -0.92 -0.76
N ILE A 125 -14.89 -0.34 -0.33
CA ILE A 125 -14.89 1.07 0.04
C ILE A 125 -13.93 1.28 1.25
N PRO A 126 -13.36 2.48 1.43
CA PRO A 126 -12.83 2.88 2.73
C PRO A 126 -13.98 3.00 3.74
N MET A 127 -13.77 2.56 4.98
CA MET A 127 -14.76 2.61 6.06
C MET A 127 -14.98 4.05 6.55
N THR A 128 -15.64 4.85 5.72
CA THR A 128 -16.13 6.19 6.05
C THR A 128 -17.56 6.07 6.58
N GLY A 129 -17.86 6.77 7.68
CA GLY A 129 -19.17 6.71 8.35
C GLY A 129 -20.29 7.31 7.50
N GLY A 130 -20.82 6.52 6.56
CA GLY A 130 -21.70 6.99 5.50
C GLY A 130 -22.69 5.92 5.02
N LYS A 131 -23.60 6.35 4.15
CA LYS A 131 -24.62 5.51 3.51
C LYS A 131 -24.41 5.51 2.00
N ILE A 132 -24.47 4.33 1.38
CA ILE A 132 -24.48 4.20 -0.08
C ILE A 132 -25.82 4.72 -0.62
N VAL A 133 -25.74 5.71 -1.49
CA VAL A 133 -26.86 6.48 -2.04
C VAL A 133 -26.97 6.40 -3.57
N GLY A 134 -26.09 5.66 -4.23
CA GLY A 134 -26.10 5.47 -5.68
C GLY A 134 -24.94 4.60 -6.14
N PHE A 135 -25.02 4.12 -7.38
CA PHE A 135 -23.97 3.33 -8.03
C PHE A 135 -23.67 3.87 -9.43
N HIS A 136 -22.42 3.69 -9.85
CA HIS A 136 -21.93 4.01 -11.19
C HIS A 136 -20.90 2.96 -11.62
N GLY A 137 -20.55 2.87 -12.91
CA GLY A 137 -19.60 1.85 -13.34
C GLY A 137 -19.47 1.67 -14.84
N ARG A 138 -19.14 0.44 -15.24
CA ARG A 138 -19.10 0.00 -16.63
C ARG A 138 -19.66 -1.40 -16.80
N SER A 139 -20.30 -1.66 -17.93
CA SER A 139 -20.87 -2.98 -18.23
C SER A 139 -20.95 -3.29 -19.72
N SER A 140 -20.97 -4.58 -20.04
CA SER A 140 -21.05 -5.14 -21.38
C SER A 140 -21.93 -6.40 -21.35
N TRP A 141 -21.40 -7.55 -21.75
CA TRP A 141 -21.99 -8.87 -21.47
C TRP A 141 -21.89 -9.25 -19.99
N TYR A 142 -21.03 -8.57 -19.22
CA TYR A 142 -20.81 -8.75 -17.79
C TYR A 142 -20.76 -7.39 -17.08
N LEU A 143 -20.63 -7.40 -15.75
CA LEU A 143 -20.26 -6.22 -14.98
C LEU A 143 -18.73 -6.00 -15.07
N ASP A 144 -18.30 -5.08 -15.94
CA ASP A 144 -16.87 -4.76 -16.13
C ASP A 144 -16.29 -4.06 -14.91
N SER A 145 -16.96 -3.02 -14.37
CA SER A 145 -16.56 -2.33 -13.14
C SER A 145 -17.72 -1.65 -12.41
N ILE A 146 -17.55 -1.41 -11.11
CA ILE A 146 -18.57 -0.82 -10.21
C ILE A 146 -17.94 0.14 -9.20
N GLY A 147 -18.62 1.25 -8.93
CA GLY A 147 -18.31 2.26 -7.92
C GLY A 147 -19.58 2.75 -7.24
N VAL A 148 -19.41 3.58 -6.20
CA VAL A 148 -20.50 4.03 -5.32
C VAL A 148 -20.51 5.53 -5.11
N TYR A 149 -21.70 6.07 -4.85
CA TYR A 149 -21.88 7.33 -4.17
C TYR A 149 -22.17 7.11 -2.69
N LEU A 150 -21.39 7.75 -1.82
CA LEU A 150 -21.55 7.76 -0.37
C LEU A 150 -22.05 9.13 0.08
N MET A 151 -23.08 9.14 0.94
CA MET A 151 -23.47 10.32 1.71
C MET A 151 -22.91 10.18 3.14
N PRO A 152 -22.03 11.08 3.60
CA PRO A 152 -21.55 11.07 4.97
C PRO A 152 -22.72 11.18 5.97
N LEU A 153 -22.77 10.26 6.93
CA LEU A 153 -23.71 10.35 8.05
C LEU A 153 -23.04 11.23 9.11
N LEU A 154 -23.35 12.54 9.06
CA LEU A 154 -22.96 13.47 10.11
C LEU A 154 -23.41 12.91 11.47
N GLN A 155 -22.43 12.50 12.31
CA GLN A 155 -22.67 12.25 13.72
C GLN A 155 -23.06 13.58 14.36
N ARG A 156 -24.36 13.85 14.38
CA ARG A 156 -24.96 14.96 15.10
C ARG A 156 -24.74 14.72 16.59
N ASN A 157 -23.69 15.33 17.14
CA ASN A 157 -23.39 15.26 18.57
C ASN A 157 -24.63 15.65 19.35
N LEU A 158 -25.21 14.72 20.12
CA LEU A 158 -26.28 14.99 21.06
C LEU A 158 -25.68 15.60 22.33
N SER A 159 -25.09 16.79 22.17
CA SER A 159 -24.40 17.53 23.23
C SER A 159 -24.66 19.05 23.18
N ASP A 160 -25.77 19.46 22.54
CA ASP A 160 -26.30 20.83 22.60
C ASP A 160 -27.75 20.78 23.09
N ASN A 161 -27.92 20.76 24.41
CA ASN A 161 -29.19 21.07 25.09
C ASN A 161 -28.96 21.41 26.58
N PHE A 162 -28.01 22.31 26.85
CA PHE A 162 -27.91 22.95 28.16
C PHE A 162 -29.01 24.02 28.33
N ALA A 163 -30.25 23.56 28.51
CA ALA A 163 -31.33 24.36 29.07
C ALA A 163 -31.32 24.19 30.61
N ALA A 164 -31.30 25.31 31.34
CA ALA A 164 -31.10 25.30 32.80
C ALA A 164 -32.26 24.60 33.55
N PRO A 165 -31.99 23.90 34.66
CA PRO A 165 -33.03 23.18 35.41
C PRO A 165 -34.01 24.15 36.08
N ARG A 166 -35.31 23.89 35.92
CA ARG A 166 -36.36 24.49 36.74
C ARG A 166 -36.88 23.47 37.74
N ASN A 167 -36.66 23.74 39.02
CA ASN A 167 -37.13 22.92 40.14
C ASN A 167 -38.66 22.82 40.14
N TYR A 168 -39.18 21.59 40.27
CA TYR A 168 -40.45 21.33 40.96
C TYR A 168 -40.32 20.06 41.82
N LYS A 169 -41.26 19.89 42.76
CA LYS A 169 -41.06 19.11 44.00
C LYS A 169 -41.45 17.63 43.89
N THR A 170 -40.95 16.88 44.86
CA THR A 170 -41.21 15.47 45.18
C THR A 170 -42.68 15.10 45.34
N ASN A 171 -43.01 13.86 44.96
CA ASN A 171 -43.60 12.77 45.78
C ASN A 171 -43.25 11.45 45.04
N GLY A 172 -42.86 10.35 45.68
CA GLY A 172 -43.72 9.38 46.39
C GLY A 172 -44.36 8.41 45.36
N THR A 173 -44.20 7.08 45.41
CA THR A 173 -43.69 6.16 46.47
C THR A 173 -42.95 4.93 45.87
N ASP A 174 -42.48 4.03 46.74
CA ASP A 174 -41.72 2.80 46.46
C ASP A 174 -42.39 1.77 45.51
N GLU A 175 -41.57 0.97 44.83
CA GLU A 175 -41.67 -0.50 44.89
C GLU A 175 -40.29 -1.16 44.65
N LYS A 176 -40.17 -2.49 44.85
CA LYS A 176 -38.97 -3.06 45.51
C LYS A 176 -38.47 -4.39 44.92
N TYR A 177 -37.13 -4.53 44.78
CA TYR A 177 -36.38 -5.76 44.44
C TYR A 177 -36.63 -6.31 43.01
N LYS A 178 -35.80 -7.20 42.44
CA LYS A 178 -34.77 -8.07 43.04
C LYS A 178 -33.55 -8.26 42.11
N ASP A 179 -32.43 -8.65 42.72
CA ASP A 179 -31.20 -9.13 42.09
C ASP A 179 -31.10 -10.66 42.31
N ASP A 180 -30.60 -11.42 41.34
CA ASP A 180 -30.32 -12.86 41.43
C ASP A 180 -29.27 -13.26 40.37
N SER A 181 -28.06 -13.63 40.83
CA SER A 181 -26.92 -14.07 40.01
C SER A 181 -26.78 -15.59 39.96
N TYR A 182 -26.27 -16.15 38.86
CA TYR A 182 -25.85 -17.57 38.80
C TYR A 182 -24.56 -17.77 37.99
N ASP A 183 -23.53 -18.25 38.66
CA ASP A 183 -22.33 -18.84 38.07
C ASP A 183 -22.51 -20.35 37.88
N LEU A 184 -21.88 -20.94 36.86
CA LEU A 184 -21.42 -22.33 36.85
C LEU A 184 -20.15 -22.45 36.01
N GLU A 185 -19.09 -23.00 36.62
CA GLU A 185 -17.89 -23.49 35.95
C GLU A 185 -18.03 -24.99 35.64
N ASP A 186 -17.27 -25.51 34.68
CA ASP A 186 -16.89 -26.93 34.66
C ASP A 186 -15.59 -27.12 33.85
N GLU A 187 -14.62 -27.86 34.39
CA GLU A 187 -13.31 -28.10 33.76
C GLU A 187 -13.24 -29.43 33.03
N LEU A 188 -12.50 -29.49 31.90
CA LEU A 188 -11.82 -30.71 31.46
C LEU A 188 -10.41 -30.41 30.94
N ASN A 189 -9.41 -31.06 31.53
CA ASN A 189 -7.98 -30.81 31.29
C ASN A 189 -7.23 -32.11 30.97
N VAL A 190 -6.70 -32.24 29.74
CA VAL A 190 -5.67 -33.23 29.38
C VAL A 190 -4.76 -32.68 28.26
N GLY A 191 -3.44 -32.80 28.42
CA GLY A 191 -2.51 -32.93 27.29
C GLY A 191 -1.46 -31.82 27.12
N ASN A 192 -0.25 -32.04 27.63
CA ASN A 192 0.90 -31.15 27.42
C ASN A 192 1.36 -31.10 25.95
N LEU A 193 1.47 -29.89 25.38
CA LEU A 193 2.44 -29.58 24.32
C LEU A 193 3.14 -28.25 24.64
N VAL A 194 4.47 -28.23 24.66
CA VAL A 194 5.25 -27.05 25.07
C VAL A 194 5.30 -26.02 23.95
N VAL A 195 4.37 -25.05 23.98
CA VAL A 195 4.39 -23.89 23.08
C VAL A 195 5.34 -22.83 23.61
N ILE A 196 6.46 -22.62 22.93
CA ILE A 196 7.37 -21.49 23.20
C ILE A 196 6.65 -20.20 22.78
N ARG A 197 6.22 -19.41 23.78
CA ARG A 197 5.51 -18.15 23.55
C ARG A 197 6.39 -17.14 22.81
N ARG A 198 5.82 -16.48 21.80
CA ARG A 198 6.33 -15.18 21.32
C ARG A 198 5.89 -14.08 22.30
N PRO A 199 6.59 -12.95 22.40
CA PRO A 199 6.10 -11.80 23.16
C PRO A 199 4.76 -11.32 22.60
N GLU A 200 3.77 -11.18 23.48
CA GLU A 200 2.46 -10.62 23.15
C GLU A 200 2.58 -9.10 22.95
N ILE A 201 1.98 -8.56 21.89
CA ILE A 201 1.92 -7.11 21.66
C ILE A 201 0.65 -6.59 22.33
N ASN A 202 0.80 -5.73 23.35
CA ASN A 202 -0.32 -5.16 24.11
C ASN A 202 -1.37 -4.52 23.18
N SER A 203 -2.58 -5.09 23.18
CA SER A 203 -3.70 -4.66 22.36
C SER A 203 -4.37 -3.41 22.92
N ASN A 204 -3.79 -2.23 22.66
CA ASN A 204 -4.42 -0.94 22.99
C ASN A 204 -4.05 0.22 22.03
N THR A 205 -3.75 -0.10 20.77
CA THR A 205 -3.55 0.88 19.70
C THR A 205 -4.82 1.05 18.87
N LYS A 206 -5.17 2.31 18.53
CA LYS A 206 -6.22 2.59 17.55
C LYS A 206 -5.77 2.08 16.18
N GLN A 207 -6.63 1.31 15.52
CA GLN A 207 -6.33 0.75 14.21
C GLN A 207 -6.42 1.84 13.13
N ALA A 208 -5.40 1.92 12.26
CA ALA A 208 -5.42 2.81 11.10
C ALA A 208 -6.32 2.24 10.00
N VAL A 209 -7.05 3.12 9.32
CA VAL A 209 -7.99 2.77 8.24
C VAL A 209 -7.32 3.02 6.88
N SER A 210 -7.44 2.06 5.97
CA SER A 210 -6.84 2.14 4.62
C SER A 210 -7.80 2.78 3.60
N TYR A 211 -7.27 3.66 2.77
CA TYR A 211 -8.00 4.40 1.74
C TYR A 211 -7.31 4.26 0.37
N GLY A 212 -8.07 3.92 -0.67
CA GLY A 212 -7.54 3.61 -2.00
C GLY A 212 -7.30 2.10 -2.19
N PRO A 213 -6.31 1.68 -2.99
CA PRO A 213 -5.43 2.51 -3.81
C PRO A 213 -6.10 3.00 -5.10
N TRP A 214 -5.82 4.24 -5.50
CA TRP A 214 -6.29 4.85 -6.75
C TRP A 214 -5.20 4.77 -7.81
N GLY A 215 -5.56 4.36 -9.03
CA GLY A 215 -4.63 4.18 -10.15
C GLY A 215 -5.00 3.01 -11.06
N GLY A 216 -4.00 2.39 -11.68
CA GLY A 216 -4.13 1.16 -12.44
C GLY A 216 -3.73 -0.10 -11.65
N ASN A 217 -4.14 -1.24 -12.20
CA ASN A 217 -3.86 -2.59 -11.68
C ASN A 217 -2.46 -3.11 -12.06
N GLY A 218 -1.62 -2.28 -12.69
CA GLY A 218 -0.24 -2.61 -13.05
C GLY A 218 0.69 -2.72 -11.86
N GLY A 219 1.95 -3.06 -12.11
CA GLY A 219 3.00 -3.13 -11.09
C GLY A 219 2.82 -4.20 -10.00
N ILE A 220 3.78 -4.24 -9.08
CA ILE A 220 3.76 -5.08 -7.88
C ILE A 220 3.13 -4.32 -6.71
N MET A 221 2.42 -5.01 -5.82
CA MET A 221 1.84 -4.39 -4.62
C MET A 221 2.94 -3.97 -3.63
N PHE A 222 2.72 -2.84 -2.96
CA PHE A 222 3.52 -2.39 -1.83
C PHE A 222 2.60 -1.90 -0.71
N ASP A 223 3.07 -2.05 0.53
CA ASP A 223 2.50 -1.45 1.72
C ASP A 223 3.68 -1.16 2.66
N ASP A 224 3.86 0.10 3.05
CA ASP A 224 4.89 0.47 4.03
C ASP A 224 4.42 0.18 5.48
N GLY A 225 3.13 -0.05 5.71
CA GLY A 225 2.51 -0.19 7.02
C GLY A 225 2.09 1.14 7.64
N ALA A 226 1.73 1.11 8.93
CA ALA A 226 1.26 2.29 9.69
C ALA A 226 2.29 2.70 10.76
N TYR A 227 2.52 4.02 10.84
CA TYR A 227 3.52 4.67 11.70
C TYR A 227 2.87 5.72 12.63
N THR A 228 3.63 6.64 13.24
CA THR A 228 3.05 7.76 14.03
C THR A 228 2.79 9.02 13.20
N GLY A 229 3.43 9.17 12.04
CA GLY A 229 3.16 10.27 11.10
C GLY A 229 4.13 10.29 9.92
N VAL A 230 4.11 11.38 9.14
CA VAL A 230 5.00 11.60 7.99
C VAL A 230 5.86 12.85 8.23
N ARG A 231 7.17 12.75 7.98
CA ARG A 231 8.17 13.80 8.12
C ARG A 231 8.68 14.35 6.79
N GLU A 232 8.82 13.48 5.79
CA GLU A 232 9.33 13.88 4.47
C GLU A 232 8.70 13.03 3.36
N VAL A 233 8.45 13.64 2.21
CA VAL A 233 8.08 12.97 0.96
C VAL A 233 9.10 13.36 -0.11
N ARG A 234 9.64 12.36 -0.80
CA ARG A 234 10.43 12.53 -2.02
C ARG A 234 9.67 11.88 -3.16
N LEU A 235 9.49 12.60 -4.25
CA LEU A 235 8.85 12.05 -5.44
C LEU A 235 9.58 12.46 -6.70
N THR A 236 9.53 11.62 -7.72
CA THR A 236 9.98 11.98 -9.07
C THR A 236 8.82 11.94 -10.04
N SER A 237 8.76 12.92 -10.95
CA SER A 237 7.72 13.00 -11.98
C SER A 237 8.29 13.26 -13.37
N GLN A 238 7.61 12.70 -14.38
CA GLN A 238 7.86 12.92 -15.81
C GLN A 238 6.60 12.47 -16.60
N GLY A 239 5.65 13.39 -16.79
CA GLY A 239 4.32 13.11 -17.36
C GLY A 239 3.36 12.28 -16.48
N ALA A 240 3.92 11.47 -15.58
CA ALA A 240 3.26 10.80 -14.48
C ALA A 240 4.18 10.77 -13.24
N ILE A 241 3.67 10.29 -12.10
CA ILE A 241 4.48 10.00 -10.92
C ILE A 241 5.31 8.75 -11.21
N VAL A 242 6.62 8.95 -11.31
CA VAL A 242 7.60 7.89 -11.60
C VAL A 242 7.92 7.12 -10.33
N SER A 243 8.23 7.82 -9.24
CA SER A 243 8.49 7.17 -7.95
C SER A 243 8.08 8.00 -6.73
N ILE A 244 7.68 7.23 -5.72
CA ILE A 244 7.38 7.47 -4.31
C ILE A 244 8.48 7.20 -3.29
N GLN A 245 8.87 8.06 -2.35
CA GLN A 245 9.50 7.59 -1.11
C GLN A 245 9.11 8.47 0.07
N ILE A 246 8.71 7.83 1.18
CA ILE A 246 8.23 8.51 2.39
C ILE A 246 9.24 8.32 3.52
N CYS A 247 9.50 9.37 4.30
CA CYS A 247 10.10 9.29 5.63
C CYS A 247 8.99 9.45 6.66
N TYR A 248 8.75 8.40 7.42
CA TYR A 248 7.79 8.36 8.50
C TYR A 248 8.40 8.83 9.82
N ASP A 249 7.56 9.30 10.73
CA ASP A 249 7.87 9.29 12.15
C ASP A 249 7.44 7.95 12.74
N LEU A 250 8.29 7.32 13.54
CA LEU A 250 7.95 6.19 14.39
C LEU A 250 8.36 6.50 15.83
N ASN A 251 7.40 6.88 16.67
CA ASN A 251 7.61 7.27 18.07
C ASN A 251 8.72 8.32 18.24
N GLY A 252 8.73 9.36 17.39
CA GLY A 252 9.76 10.41 17.41
C GLY A 252 11.03 10.10 16.61
N LYS A 253 11.19 8.88 16.06
CA LYS A 253 12.35 8.51 15.22
C LYS A 253 12.00 8.52 13.73
N ALA A 254 12.77 9.27 12.94
CA ALA A 254 12.67 9.27 11.49
C ALA A 254 13.03 7.90 10.90
N THR A 255 12.15 7.35 10.04
CA THR A 255 12.28 6.01 9.45
C THR A 255 11.87 6.05 7.98
N TRP A 256 12.73 5.60 7.07
CA TRP A 256 12.44 5.62 5.62
C TRP A 256 11.66 4.38 5.17
N GLY A 257 10.54 4.61 4.48
CA GLY A 257 9.79 3.59 3.73
C GLY A 257 10.46 3.21 2.41
N ARG A 258 9.85 2.27 1.68
CA ARG A 258 10.40 1.77 0.42
C ARG A 258 10.37 2.88 -0.64
N LYS A 259 11.38 2.94 -1.52
CA LYS A 259 11.24 3.68 -2.77
C LYS A 259 10.35 2.86 -3.70
N ASN A 260 9.16 3.39 -3.98
CA ASN A 260 8.09 2.72 -4.70
C ASN A 260 7.95 3.35 -6.09
N GLY A 261 8.28 2.61 -7.16
CA GLY A 261 8.29 3.09 -8.55
C GLY A 261 9.69 3.22 -9.16
N GLY A 262 9.75 3.76 -10.38
CA GLY A 262 10.91 3.64 -11.25
C GLY A 262 12.07 4.61 -10.99
N SER A 263 13.12 4.45 -11.80
CA SER A 263 14.34 5.27 -11.74
C SER A 263 14.38 6.43 -12.74
N GLY A 264 13.44 6.52 -13.68
CA GLY A 264 13.47 7.49 -14.80
C GLY A 264 12.51 8.66 -14.61
N GLY A 265 12.95 9.72 -13.92
CA GLY A 265 12.24 10.99 -13.83
C GLY A 265 13.22 12.15 -13.66
N THR A 266 13.01 13.24 -14.39
CA THR A 266 13.97 14.36 -14.49
C THR A 266 13.88 15.36 -13.34
N ARG A 267 12.73 15.43 -12.67
CA ARG A 267 12.47 16.33 -11.54
C ARG A 267 12.28 15.52 -10.26
N LEU A 268 13.10 15.81 -9.24
CA LEU A 268 12.97 15.30 -7.87
C LEU A 268 12.40 16.42 -7.00
N ASP A 269 11.14 16.28 -6.59
CA ASP A 269 10.53 17.19 -5.63
C ASP A 269 10.69 16.61 -4.21
N LYS A 270 11.17 17.46 -3.28
CA LYS A 270 11.37 17.14 -1.86
C LYS A 270 10.44 18.00 -1.02
N ILE A 271 9.59 17.34 -0.23
CA ILE A 271 8.64 17.96 0.68
C ILE A 271 9.04 17.55 2.10
N SER A 272 9.55 18.46 2.92
CA SER A 272 9.72 18.23 4.35
C SER A 272 8.59 18.90 5.12
N PHE A 273 8.04 18.19 6.11
CA PHE A 273 7.00 18.70 7.01
C PHE A 273 7.60 18.99 8.38
N ASP A 274 7.18 20.09 8.99
CA ASP A 274 7.59 20.52 10.33
C ASP A 274 6.89 19.71 11.44
N TYR A 275 7.00 18.37 11.39
CA TYR A 275 6.33 17.42 12.28
C TYR A 275 6.86 17.51 13.73
N PRO A 276 5.99 17.53 14.77
CA PRO A 276 4.55 17.24 14.74
C PRO A 276 3.63 18.47 14.56
N SER A 277 4.18 19.68 14.43
CA SER A 277 3.37 20.89 14.22
C SER A 277 2.70 20.92 12.83
N GLU A 278 3.37 20.38 11.82
CA GLU A 278 2.80 20.10 10.51
C GLU A 278 2.60 18.59 10.32
N ILE A 279 1.36 18.21 10.00
CA ILE A 279 0.92 16.82 9.80
C ILE A 279 0.22 16.68 8.46
N LEU A 280 0.49 15.59 7.75
CA LEU A 280 -0.19 15.25 6.50
C LEU A 280 -1.61 14.74 6.82
N THR A 281 -2.64 15.39 6.28
CA THR A 281 -4.05 15.10 6.59
C THR A 281 -4.75 14.31 5.49
N HIS A 282 -4.54 14.69 4.22
CA HIS A 282 -5.13 14.03 3.07
C HIS A 282 -4.27 14.23 1.81
N ILE A 283 -4.51 13.39 0.80
CA ILE A 283 -3.95 13.54 -0.55
C ILE A 283 -5.07 13.66 -1.58
N THR A 284 -4.78 14.37 -2.67
CA THR A 284 -5.56 14.32 -3.91
C THR A 284 -4.63 14.10 -5.10
N GLY A 285 -5.17 13.75 -6.26
CA GLY A 285 -4.37 13.60 -7.47
C GLY A 285 -5.22 13.18 -8.66
N PHE A 286 -4.55 12.83 -9.76
CA PHE A 286 -5.17 12.25 -10.93
C PHE A 286 -4.45 10.96 -11.34
N TYR A 287 -5.20 10.03 -11.91
CA TYR A 287 -4.69 8.81 -12.54
C TYR A 287 -5.30 8.57 -13.90
N GLY A 288 -4.52 7.98 -14.80
CA GLY A 288 -4.91 7.78 -16.20
C GLY A 288 -3.78 7.18 -17.00
N SER A 289 -3.99 6.94 -18.29
CA SER A 289 -2.91 6.48 -19.15
C SER A 289 -2.07 7.63 -19.68
N THR A 290 -0.77 7.38 -19.85
CA THR A 290 0.19 8.28 -20.48
C THR A 290 0.25 8.12 -22.01
N ILE A 291 -0.37 7.08 -22.57
CA ILE A 291 -0.46 6.83 -24.02
C ILE A 291 -1.88 6.36 -24.40
N LEU A 292 -2.21 6.44 -25.69
CA LEU A 292 -3.55 6.09 -26.18
C LEU A 292 -3.81 4.57 -25.99
N ARG A 293 -4.77 4.22 -25.12
CA ARG A 293 -5.07 2.84 -24.65
C ARG A 293 -3.96 2.13 -23.85
N GLY A 294 -3.00 2.84 -23.26
CA GLY A 294 -2.00 2.24 -22.38
C GLY A 294 -2.53 1.85 -21.00
N PRO A 295 -1.69 1.24 -20.13
CA PRO A 295 -2.02 1.05 -18.72
C PRO A 295 -2.24 2.40 -18.02
N ALA A 296 -3.05 2.41 -16.97
CA ALA A 296 -3.23 3.58 -16.11
C ALA A 296 -2.17 3.64 -15.00
N VAL A 297 -1.69 4.84 -14.71
CA VAL A 297 -0.73 5.15 -13.64
C VAL A 297 -1.18 6.41 -12.90
N VAL A 298 -0.62 6.67 -11.71
CA VAL A 298 -0.84 7.94 -11.00
C VAL A 298 -0.15 9.05 -11.79
N LYS A 299 -0.92 9.93 -12.43
CA LYS A 299 -0.40 11.04 -13.24
C LYS A 299 0.03 12.24 -12.39
N SER A 300 -0.65 12.49 -11.28
CA SER A 300 -0.27 13.55 -10.33
C SER A 300 -0.65 13.26 -8.87
N LEU A 301 0.05 13.94 -7.96
CA LEU A 301 -0.20 13.94 -6.52
C LEU A 301 -0.15 15.36 -5.94
N THR A 302 -0.98 15.60 -4.94
CA THR A 302 -1.05 16.81 -4.12
C THR A 302 -1.19 16.39 -2.66
N PHE A 303 -0.44 17.04 -1.77
CA PHE A 303 -0.40 16.74 -0.33
C PHE A 303 -0.94 17.93 0.46
N TYR A 304 -1.86 17.68 1.40
CA TYR A 304 -2.50 18.71 2.21
C TYR A 304 -2.18 18.49 3.69
N THR A 305 -1.52 19.46 4.30
CA THR A 305 -1.24 19.46 5.74
C THR A 305 -2.32 20.24 6.50
N ASN A 306 -2.24 20.24 7.82
CA ASN A 306 -3.02 21.14 8.68
C ASN A 306 -2.64 22.62 8.52
N ILE A 307 -1.62 22.96 7.72
CA ILE A 307 -1.11 24.33 7.52
C ILE A 307 -1.24 24.78 6.05
N ARG A 308 -0.88 23.92 5.08
CA ARG A 308 -0.66 24.32 3.68
C ARG A 308 -0.85 23.16 2.67
N LYS A 309 -0.93 23.51 1.39
CA LYS A 309 -0.94 22.59 0.24
C LYS A 309 0.45 22.52 -0.39
N TYR A 310 0.86 21.32 -0.81
CA TYR A 310 2.03 21.08 -1.65
C TYR A 310 1.62 20.37 -2.94
N GLY A 311 2.10 20.87 -4.08
CA GLY A 311 1.74 20.38 -5.41
C GLY A 311 0.63 21.20 -6.07
N PRO A 312 0.10 20.74 -7.23
CA PRO A 312 0.26 19.41 -7.80
C PRO A 312 1.68 19.13 -8.30
N PHE A 313 2.09 17.87 -8.19
CA PHE A 313 3.28 17.31 -8.81
C PHE A 313 2.85 16.32 -9.89
N GLY A 314 3.50 16.33 -11.06
CA GLY A 314 3.02 15.59 -12.24
C GLY A 314 1.93 16.33 -13.03
N GLU A 315 1.08 15.60 -13.74
CA GLU A 315 0.03 16.16 -14.61
C GLU A 315 -1.39 15.91 -14.08
N GLU A 316 -2.20 16.95 -13.98
CA GLU A 316 -3.62 16.88 -13.57
C GLU A 316 -4.53 16.47 -14.74
N GLN A 317 -4.38 15.22 -15.18
CA GLN A 317 -5.12 14.64 -16.30
C GLN A 317 -5.60 13.21 -15.99
N GLY A 318 -6.81 12.88 -16.42
CA GLY A 318 -7.44 11.57 -16.22
C GLY A 318 -8.57 11.62 -15.19
N THR A 319 -8.74 10.55 -14.41
CA THR A 319 -9.69 10.48 -13.31
C THR A 319 -9.07 11.09 -12.05
N SER A 320 -9.76 12.02 -11.41
CA SER A 320 -9.34 12.59 -10.12
C SER A 320 -9.61 11.63 -8.95
N PHE A 321 -8.84 11.77 -7.87
CA PHE A 321 -9.06 11.07 -6.61
C PHE A 321 -8.75 11.94 -5.39
N SER A 322 -9.30 11.55 -4.23
CA SER A 322 -9.07 12.17 -2.93
C SER A 322 -9.18 11.12 -1.83
N SER A 323 -8.34 11.21 -0.79
CA SER A 323 -8.46 10.38 0.42
C SER A 323 -9.52 10.88 1.42
N ALA A 324 -10.22 11.97 1.10
CA ALA A 324 -11.13 12.72 1.97
C ALA A 324 -10.46 13.35 3.21
N TYR A 325 -11.12 14.34 3.81
CA TYR A 325 -10.66 15.06 5.00
C TYR A 325 -11.46 14.61 6.23
N ASN A 326 -10.93 13.62 6.96
CA ASN A 326 -11.65 12.93 8.03
C ASN A 326 -11.13 13.29 9.45
N ASN A 327 -10.47 14.44 9.60
CA ASN A 327 -9.74 14.84 10.82
C ASN A 327 -8.67 13.84 11.32
N GLY A 328 -8.25 12.89 10.47
CA GLY A 328 -7.19 11.93 10.76
C GLY A 328 -5.82 12.38 10.27
N ILE A 329 -4.79 11.62 10.65
CA ILE A 329 -3.39 11.82 10.22
C ILE A 329 -3.03 10.70 9.24
N ILE A 330 -2.45 11.03 8.08
CA ILE A 330 -1.83 10.01 7.21
C ILE A 330 -0.58 9.48 7.91
N VAL A 331 -0.58 8.17 8.16
CA VAL A 331 0.45 7.44 8.90
C VAL A 331 1.14 6.36 8.06
N GLY A 332 0.75 6.18 6.80
CA GLY A 332 1.27 5.11 5.95
C GLY A 332 0.83 5.26 4.50
N PHE A 333 1.54 4.60 3.59
CA PHE A 333 1.20 4.52 2.17
C PHE A 333 1.26 3.07 1.68
N HIS A 334 0.33 2.73 0.79
CA HIS A 334 0.26 1.45 0.09
C HIS A 334 -0.08 1.68 -1.40
N GLY A 335 -0.10 0.63 -2.20
CA GLY A 335 -0.50 0.72 -3.61
C GLY A 335 0.21 -0.28 -4.50
N ARG A 336 0.50 0.12 -5.74
CA ARG A 336 1.21 -0.69 -6.74
C ARG A 336 2.24 0.13 -7.49
N ASN A 337 3.39 -0.46 -7.82
CA ASN A 337 4.45 0.22 -8.57
C ASN A 337 5.30 -0.71 -9.45
N ARG A 338 5.95 -0.15 -10.48
CA ARG A 338 7.02 -0.79 -11.26
C ARG A 338 7.92 0.29 -11.89
N ASN A 339 7.60 0.70 -13.12
CA ASN A 339 8.31 1.77 -13.82
C ASN A 339 7.76 3.16 -13.44
N PHE A 340 6.52 3.19 -12.95
CA PHE A 340 5.81 4.34 -12.40
C PHE A 340 5.20 3.93 -11.05
N VAL A 341 4.50 4.85 -10.40
CA VAL A 341 3.51 4.50 -9.37
C VAL A 341 2.21 4.16 -10.10
N ASP A 342 1.97 2.87 -10.32
CA ASP A 342 0.77 2.36 -11.00
C ASP A 342 -0.51 2.74 -10.23
N SER A 343 -0.52 2.58 -8.90
CA SER A 343 -1.58 3.05 -8.02
C SER A 343 -1.06 3.38 -6.61
N ILE A 344 -1.79 4.24 -5.88
CA ILE A 344 -1.40 4.69 -4.54
C ILE A 344 -2.62 4.83 -3.62
N GLY A 345 -2.46 4.47 -2.36
CA GLY A 345 -3.41 4.65 -1.27
C GLY A 345 -2.69 5.02 0.02
N VAL A 346 -3.46 5.37 1.05
CA VAL A 346 -2.95 5.84 2.35
C VAL A 346 -3.57 5.09 3.51
N HIS A 347 -2.82 4.97 4.60
CA HIS A 347 -3.34 4.57 5.90
C HIS A 347 -3.53 5.82 6.77
N VAL A 348 -4.72 5.98 7.34
CA VAL A 348 -5.10 7.15 8.13
C VAL A 348 -5.43 6.72 9.55
N LEU A 349 -4.83 7.37 10.54
CA LEU A 349 -5.14 7.18 11.95
C LEU A 349 -6.20 8.19 12.39
N GLU A 350 -7.38 7.70 12.78
CA GLU A 350 -8.51 8.54 13.15
C GLU A 350 -8.52 8.87 14.65
N GLY A 351 -8.52 10.18 14.97
CA GLY A 351 -8.58 10.66 16.34
C GLY A 351 -8.44 12.17 16.42
N ARG A 352 -9.07 12.78 17.44
CA ARG A 352 -8.95 14.22 17.71
C ARG A 352 -7.46 14.60 17.83
N LEU A 353 -7.04 15.57 17.02
CA LEU A 353 -5.71 16.16 17.10
C LEU A 353 -5.45 16.68 18.52
N PRO A 354 -4.24 16.50 19.08
CA PRO A 354 -3.89 17.12 20.35
C PRO A 354 -3.87 18.64 20.18
N VAL A 355 -4.82 19.33 20.81
CA VAL A 355 -4.92 20.79 20.76
C VAL A 355 -3.64 21.41 21.31
N SER A 356 -2.96 22.18 20.48
CA SER A 356 -1.71 22.85 20.82
C SER A 356 -1.91 23.79 22.02
N ARG A 357 -1.46 23.38 23.20
CA ARG A 357 -1.25 24.33 24.31
C ARG A 357 -0.11 25.27 23.89
N PRO A 358 -0.27 26.61 23.95
CA PRO A 358 0.82 27.51 23.65
C PRO A 358 1.93 27.34 24.69
N ILE A 359 3.12 26.95 24.24
CA ILE A 359 4.33 26.94 25.08
C ILE A 359 4.72 28.42 25.31
N PRO A 360 4.95 28.86 26.56
CA PRO A 360 5.41 30.21 26.82
C PRO A 360 6.72 30.50 26.09
N ARG A 361 6.83 31.69 25.47
CA ARG A 361 8.09 32.11 24.84
C ARG A 361 9.14 32.35 25.93
N PRO A 362 10.34 31.75 25.84
CA PRO A 362 11.47 32.23 26.62
C PRO A 362 11.79 33.66 26.20
N PHE A 363 11.75 34.59 27.15
CA PHE A 363 12.50 35.83 27.05
C PHE A 363 13.98 35.50 27.26
N TYR A 364 14.86 36.10 26.46
CA TYR A 364 16.30 36.08 26.72
C TYR A 364 16.80 37.52 26.71
N GLU A 365 16.94 38.07 27.92
CA GLU A 365 17.83 39.21 28.15
C GLU A 365 19.28 38.71 28.27
N THR A 366 20.24 39.63 28.24
CA THR A 366 21.67 39.37 27.99
C THR A 366 22.53 39.38 29.25
N SER A 367 23.77 38.86 29.11
CA SER A 367 24.88 38.84 30.09
C SER A 367 24.81 37.70 31.15
N GLU A 368 25.92 37.17 31.69
CA GLU A 368 27.34 37.33 31.32
C GLU A 368 28.21 36.12 31.75
N THR A 369 29.37 35.98 31.10
CA THR A 369 30.63 35.24 31.41
C THR A 369 30.75 34.18 32.53
N SER A 370 31.43 33.07 32.15
CA SER A 370 32.48 32.35 32.93
C SER A 370 32.07 31.49 34.15
N GLU A 371 32.63 30.28 34.43
CA GLU A 371 33.61 29.38 33.77
C GLU A 371 33.67 28.01 34.52
N VAL A 372 34.42 26.92 34.21
CA VAL A 372 35.47 26.58 33.21
C VAL A 372 35.49 25.03 32.92
N LEU A 373 36.19 24.64 31.84
CA LEU A 373 36.76 23.31 31.47
C LEU A 373 36.39 22.01 32.25
N HIS A 374 35.92 21.01 31.49
CA HIS A 374 36.78 19.85 31.20
C HIS A 374 36.60 19.23 29.79
N VAL A 375 37.73 18.73 29.30
CA VAL A 375 38.08 18.27 27.94
C VAL A 375 37.19 17.15 27.38
N TYR A 376 36.92 17.21 26.06
CA TYR A 376 36.82 16.02 25.21
C TYR A 376 37.94 16.06 24.15
N GLU A 377 38.67 14.96 23.99
CA GLU A 377 39.82 14.89 23.08
C GLU A 377 39.42 14.81 21.61
N VAL A 378 40.19 15.51 20.75
CA VAL A 378 40.11 15.35 19.29
C VAL A 378 40.91 14.11 18.88
N ILE A 379 40.30 12.93 19.00
CA ILE A 379 40.88 11.71 18.44
C ILE A 379 40.82 11.81 16.90
N ARG A 380 41.93 12.21 16.29
CA ARG A 380 42.19 12.05 14.84
C ARG A 380 42.40 10.57 14.52
N GLY A 381 41.34 9.78 14.64
CA GLY A 381 41.31 8.33 14.43
C GLY A 381 40.82 7.93 13.04
N ALA A 382 41.25 8.63 11.98
CA ALA A 382 40.93 8.26 10.60
C ALA A 382 41.75 7.03 10.18
N VAL A 383 41.46 5.88 10.78
CA VAL A 383 41.90 4.58 10.29
C VAL A 383 41.32 4.43 8.90
N LYS A 384 42.20 4.52 7.89
CA LYS A 384 41.85 4.38 6.48
C LYS A 384 41.51 2.91 6.23
N GLU A 385 40.25 2.56 6.45
CA GLU A 385 39.70 1.23 6.14
C GLU A 385 40.07 0.88 4.70
N ALA A 386 40.57 -0.35 4.51
CA ALA A 386 41.31 -0.71 3.31
C ALA A 386 40.44 -0.60 2.05
N ALA A 387 41.05 -0.17 0.94
CA ALA A 387 40.37 -0.24 -0.35
C ALA A 387 40.03 -1.71 -0.67
N PRO A 388 38.80 -2.02 -1.13
CA PRO A 388 38.35 -3.39 -1.33
C PRO A 388 39.25 -4.12 -2.33
N LEU A 389 39.61 -5.36 -2.01
CA LEU A 389 40.62 -6.10 -2.75
C LEU A 389 39.98 -6.79 -3.96
N VAL A 390 40.17 -6.18 -5.14
CA VAL A 390 39.78 -6.69 -6.47
C VAL A 390 38.26 -6.80 -6.71
N SER A 391 37.65 -5.69 -7.14
CA SER A 391 36.40 -5.71 -7.91
C SER A 391 36.70 -6.17 -9.36
N GLY A 392 36.57 -7.46 -9.64
CA GLY A 392 36.74 -8.00 -10.99
C GLY A 392 35.62 -7.57 -11.96
N PRO A 393 35.78 -7.75 -13.29
CA PRO A 393 34.66 -7.56 -14.22
C PRO A 393 33.53 -8.57 -13.91
N PRO A 394 32.25 -8.18 -14.01
CA PRO A 394 31.13 -9.06 -13.69
C PRO A 394 31.01 -10.20 -14.71
N TRP A 395 30.78 -11.41 -14.22
CA TRP A 395 30.53 -12.60 -15.03
C TRP A 395 29.14 -12.53 -15.67
N GLY A 396 29.01 -12.96 -16.93
CA GLY A 396 27.75 -12.89 -17.69
C GLY A 396 27.92 -12.27 -19.07
N GLY A 397 26.82 -11.78 -19.65
CA GLY A 397 26.81 -11.13 -20.96
C GLY A 397 26.92 -9.61 -20.92
N GLY A 398 27.45 -9.02 -21.99
CA GLY A 398 27.57 -7.56 -22.17
C GLY A 398 26.26 -6.79 -22.36
N GLY A 399 25.10 -7.46 -22.28
CA GLY A 399 23.78 -6.85 -22.42
C GLY A 399 23.40 -5.92 -21.25
N GLY A 400 22.22 -5.30 -21.34
CA GLY A 400 21.64 -4.48 -20.27
C GLY A 400 22.37 -3.16 -20.00
N LYS A 401 21.95 -2.48 -18.92
CA LYS A 401 22.64 -1.32 -18.33
C LYS A 401 23.54 -1.78 -17.18
N PRO A 402 24.74 -1.19 -17.01
CA PRO A 402 25.57 -1.46 -15.83
C PRO A 402 24.90 -0.92 -14.55
N TRP A 403 25.16 -1.59 -13.43
CA TRP A 403 24.73 -1.18 -12.09
C TRP A 403 25.80 -1.57 -11.06
N ASP A 404 25.84 -0.84 -9.95
CA ASP A 404 26.68 -1.10 -8.80
C ASP A 404 25.93 -0.60 -7.56
N ASP A 405 25.79 -1.45 -6.53
CA ASP A 405 25.19 -1.06 -5.26
C ASP A 405 26.18 -0.33 -4.34
N GLY A 406 27.48 -0.50 -4.59
CA GLY A 406 28.57 -0.05 -3.73
C GLY A 406 28.94 -1.05 -2.63
N VAL A 407 29.72 -0.57 -1.66
CA VAL A 407 30.30 -1.36 -0.56
C VAL A 407 29.58 -1.07 0.75
N PHE A 408 29.28 -2.14 1.51
CA PHE A 408 28.52 -2.10 2.75
C PHE A 408 29.22 -2.88 3.89
N SER A 409 28.67 -2.86 5.11
CA SER A 409 29.22 -3.60 6.25
C SER A 409 29.00 -5.11 6.14
N GLY A 410 27.99 -5.55 5.36
CA GLY A 410 27.75 -6.94 4.98
C GLY A 410 26.38 -7.15 4.31
N VAL A 411 26.04 -8.41 4.01
CA VAL A 411 24.77 -8.80 3.37
C VAL A 411 23.85 -9.50 4.38
N LYS A 412 22.60 -9.04 4.49
CA LYS A 412 21.55 -9.59 5.39
C LYS A 412 20.56 -10.50 4.69
N LYS A 413 20.10 -10.11 3.49
CA LYS A 413 19.11 -10.88 2.71
C LYS A 413 19.38 -10.73 1.21
N ILE A 414 18.99 -11.74 0.43
CA ILE A 414 18.95 -11.68 -1.04
C ILE A 414 17.56 -12.14 -1.48
N PHE A 415 16.90 -11.33 -2.31
CA PHE A 415 15.67 -11.69 -2.99
C PHE A 415 15.97 -11.85 -4.48
N LEU A 416 15.59 -12.97 -5.09
CA LEU A 416 15.81 -13.22 -6.51
C LEU A 416 14.59 -13.86 -7.18
N THR A 417 14.40 -13.55 -8.45
CA THR A 417 13.34 -14.12 -9.29
C THR A 417 13.98 -14.95 -10.41
N LYS A 418 13.50 -16.18 -10.62
CA LYS A 418 13.98 -17.09 -11.67
C LYS A 418 12.85 -17.68 -12.51
N GLY A 419 13.05 -17.76 -13.82
CA GLY A 419 12.29 -18.59 -14.75
C GLY A 419 13.27 -19.42 -15.58
N GLU A 420 13.29 -19.23 -16.91
CA GLU A 420 14.35 -19.78 -17.79
C GLU A 420 15.76 -19.27 -17.45
N ALA A 421 15.85 -18.14 -16.73
CA ALA A 421 17.08 -17.48 -16.31
C ALA A 421 16.81 -16.69 -15.01
N ILE A 422 17.82 -16.02 -14.45
CA ILE A 422 17.63 -15.06 -13.36
C ILE A 422 17.01 -13.78 -13.93
N TYR A 423 15.78 -13.49 -13.52
CA TYR A 423 14.98 -12.37 -14.01
C TYR A 423 15.29 -11.07 -13.27
N SER A 424 15.58 -11.16 -11.97
CA SER A 424 16.03 -10.04 -11.13
C SER A 424 16.69 -10.51 -9.84
N ILE A 425 17.50 -9.63 -9.23
CA ILE A 425 18.06 -9.76 -7.88
C ILE A 425 17.90 -8.43 -7.13
N GLN A 426 17.62 -8.47 -5.82
CA GLN A 426 17.59 -7.31 -4.92
C GLN A 426 18.23 -7.73 -3.58
N ILE A 427 19.07 -6.89 -2.99
CA ILE A 427 19.87 -7.25 -1.81
C ILE A 427 19.56 -6.31 -0.65
N GLU A 428 19.43 -6.86 0.56
CA GLU A 428 19.44 -6.10 1.82
C GLU A 428 20.84 -6.18 2.40
N TYR A 429 21.50 -5.04 2.49
CA TYR A 429 22.80 -4.87 3.12
C TYR A 429 22.67 -4.35 4.55
N ASP A 430 23.72 -4.53 5.36
CA ASP A 430 23.95 -3.75 6.56
C ASP A 430 24.90 -2.58 6.28
N ARG A 431 24.57 -1.39 6.75
CA ARG A 431 25.49 -0.25 6.79
C ARG A 431 25.52 0.31 8.20
N ASN A 432 26.58 0.01 8.94
CA ASN A 432 26.81 0.43 10.32
C ASN A 432 25.61 0.10 11.24
N GLY A 433 25.08 -1.13 11.14
CA GLY A 433 23.91 -1.62 11.90
C GLY A 433 22.55 -1.29 11.30
N GLN A 434 22.47 -0.44 10.26
CA GLN A 434 21.21 -0.09 9.60
C GLN A 434 20.98 -0.96 8.36
N SER A 435 19.77 -1.52 8.18
CA SER A 435 19.43 -2.24 6.94
C SER A 435 19.21 -1.27 5.78
N PHE A 436 19.81 -1.57 4.62
CA PHE A 436 19.67 -0.80 3.38
C PHE A 436 19.37 -1.74 2.22
N TRP A 437 18.22 -1.55 1.56
CA TRP A 437 17.87 -2.31 0.34
C TRP A 437 18.42 -1.63 -0.91
N SER A 438 19.06 -2.38 -1.79
CA SER A 438 19.36 -1.90 -3.14
C SER A 438 18.12 -1.80 -4.03
N VAL A 439 18.31 -1.24 -5.23
CA VAL A 439 17.32 -1.27 -6.31
C VAL A 439 17.16 -2.72 -6.81
N GLY A 440 15.98 -3.09 -7.29
CA GLY A 440 15.78 -4.39 -7.94
C GLY A 440 16.44 -4.43 -9.32
N HIS A 441 17.47 -5.27 -9.49
CA HIS A 441 18.28 -5.36 -10.69
C HIS A 441 17.74 -6.40 -11.68
N GLY A 442 16.63 -6.08 -12.35
CA GLY A 442 16.06 -6.90 -13.42
C GLY A 442 14.60 -6.55 -13.75
N GLY A 443 13.94 -7.35 -14.59
CA GLY A 443 12.66 -6.96 -15.18
C GLY A 443 11.61 -8.06 -15.42
N GLY A 444 11.98 -9.33 -15.50
CA GLY A 444 11.10 -10.43 -15.90
C GLY A 444 9.97 -10.71 -14.91
N SER A 445 8.75 -10.91 -15.44
CA SER A 445 7.49 -10.99 -14.67
C SER A 445 6.96 -12.41 -14.41
N GLU A 446 7.49 -13.42 -15.09
CA GLU A 446 6.92 -14.79 -15.14
C GLU A 446 7.73 -15.81 -14.31
N GLY A 447 8.46 -15.34 -13.29
CA GLY A 447 9.43 -16.15 -12.55
C GLY A 447 9.01 -16.49 -11.12
N SER A 448 9.42 -17.67 -10.68
CA SER A 448 9.39 -18.08 -9.26
C SER A 448 10.35 -17.21 -8.42
N PHE A 449 9.86 -16.64 -7.32
CA PHE A 449 10.68 -15.87 -6.38
C PHE A 449 11.32 -16.77 -5.32
N ASN A 450 12.50 -16.36 -4.83
CA ASN A 450 13.24 -17.03 -3.78
C ASN A 450 13.80 -15.96 -2.83
N MET A 451 13.58 -16.11 -1.52
CA MET A 451 14.11 -15.23 -0.50
C MET A 451 15.12 -15.98 0.35
N ILE A 452 16.37 -15.51 0.32
CA ILE A 452 17.47 -15.98 1.14
C ILE A 452 17.63 -14.98 2.30
N LYS A 453 17.58 -15.46 3.53
CA LYS A 453 17.86 -14.67 4.74
C LYS A 453 19.05 -15.29 5.46
N PHE A 454 20.07 -14.49 5.72
CA PHE A 454 21.23 -14.90 6.50
C PHE A 454 21.05 -14.55 7.98
N ASP A 455 21.68 -15.32 8.85
CA ASP A 455 21.80 -15.06 10.30
C ASP A 455 22.87 -13.98 10.61
N TYR A 456 22.77 -12.83 9.96
CA TYR A 456 23.70 -11.71 10.12
C TYR A 456 23.64 -11.12 11.54
N PRO A 457 24.79 -10.85 12.21
CA PRO A 457 26.16 -10.81 11.68
C PRO A 457 26.94 -12.14 11.79
N TYR A 458 26.37 -13.18 12.40
CA TYR A 458 27.06 -14.46 12.62
C TYR A 458 27.22 -15.29 11.34
N GLU A 459 26.32 -15.08 10.39
CA GLU A 459 26.40 -15.60 9.03
C GLU A 459 26.77 -14.49 8.05
N VAL A 460 27.82 -14.72 7.27
CA VAL A 460 28.33 -13.82 6.25
C VAL A 460 28.49 -14.57 4.93
N LEU A 461 28.18 -13.90 3.82
CA LEU A 461 28.34 -14.43 2.48
C LEU A 461 29.83 -14.44 2.10
N THR A 462 30.36 -15.60 1.67
CA THR A 462 31.79 -15.81 1.39
C THR A 462 32.08 -16.05 -0.09
N SER A 463 31.18 -16.71 -0.83
CA SER A 463 31.30 -16.78 -2.29
C SER A 463 29.96 -16.88 -3.02
N VAL A 464 29.98 -16.55 -4.32
CA VAL A 464 28.87 -16.79 -5.25
C VAL A 464 29.40 -17.56 -6.46
N CYS A 465 28.66 -18.56 -6.94
CA CYS A 465 28.94 -19.24 -8.20
C CYS A 465 27.64 -19.44 -8.99
N GLY A 466 27.74 -19.87 -10.25
CA GLY A 466 26.58 -20.07 -11.09
C GLY A 466 26.94 -20.32 -12.54
N TYR A 467 25.94 -20.21 -13.42
CA TYR A 467 26.11 -20.38 -14.86
C TYR A 467 25.50 -19.22 -15.63
N TYR A 468 26.05 -18.90 -16.80
CA TYR A 468 25.48 -17.91 -17.74
C TYR A 468 25.50 -18.44 -19.18
N ALA A 469 24.49 -18.07 -19.97
CA ALA A 469 24.33 -18.50 -21.36
C ALA A 469 23.66 -17.42 -22.22
N THR A 470 23.78 -17.57 -23.55
CA THR A 470 22.90 -16.86 -24.49
C THR A 470 21.58 -17.62 -24.59
N LEU A 471 20.43 -16.94 -24.49
CA LEU A 471 19.12 -17.56 -24.68
C LEU A 471 18.93 -17.91 -26.17
N THR A 472 18.52 -19.15 -26.45
CA THR A 472 18.33 -19.65 -27.80
C THR A 472 16.98 -19.22 -28.36
N GLY A 473 16.96 -18.25 -29.28
CA GLY A 473 15.74 -17.86 -29.99
C GLY A 473 15.74 -16.49 -30.67
N ASP A 474 16.74 -15.64 -30.42
CA ASP A 474 16.78 -14.28 -30.97
C ASP A 474 18.23 -13.80 -31.25
N ASP A 475 18.36 -12.71 -32.02
CA ASP A 475 19.59 -12.23 -32.68
C ASP A 475 20.85 -12.22 -31.78
N GLN A 476 22.01 -12.60 -32.34
CA GLN A 476 23.31 -12.76 -31.67
C GLN A 476 23.84 -11.48 -30.99
N ARG A 477 23.14 -10.36 -31.16
CA ARG A 477 23.39 -9.05 -30.53
C ARG A 477 22.85 -8.97 -29.09
N LYS A 478 21.97 -9.88 -28.68
CA LYS A 478 21.47 -10.00 -27.30
C LYS A 478 22.44 -10.84 -26.45
N GLY A 479 23.50 -10.19 -25.98
CA GLY A 479 24.51 -10.82 -25.11
C GLY A 479 23.90 -11.48 -23.86
N GLY A 480 24.53 -12.58 -23.42
CA GLY A 480 23.96 -13.55 -22.48
C GLY A 480 23.46 -13.06 -21.12
N VAL A 481 22.84 -14.00 -20.39
CA VAL A 481 22.16 -13.82 -19.11
C VAL A 481 22.64 -14.83 -18.09
N ILE A 482 22.54 -14.48 -16.80
CA ILE A 482 22.76 -15.42 -15.70
C ILE A 482 21.62 -16.45 -15.71
N LYS A 483 21.98 -17.73 -15.93
CA LYS A 483 21.05 -18.86 -15.94
C LYS A 483 20.82 -19.43 -14.55
N SER A 484 21.82 -19.38 -13.68
CA SER A 484 21.70 -19.78 -12.27
C SER A 484 22.65 -19.05 -11.32
N LEU A 485 22.28 -19.05 -10.04
CA LEU A 485 23.08 -18.55 -8.91
C LEU A 485 23.07 -19.53 -7.72
N THR A 486 24.21 -19.68 -7.09
CA THR A 486 24.44 -20.40 -5.84
C THR A 486 25.26 -19.52 -4.91
N PHE A 487 24.85 -19.42 -3.65
CA PHE A 487 25.48 -18.59 -2.63
C PHE A 487 26.06 -19.47 -1.51
N TYR A 488 27.28 -19.19 -1.09
CA TYR A 488 27.94 -19.85 0.04
C TYR A 488 28.18 -18.85 1.16
N THR A 489 27.86 -19.24 2.39
CA THR A 489 28.19 -18.49 3.60
C THR A 489 29.26 -19.24 4.40
N ASN A 490 29.69 -18.67 5.52
CA ASN A 490 30.47 -19.38 6.54
C ASN A 490 29.67 -20.50 7.26
N LYS A 491 28.36 -20.66 7.02
CA LYS A 491 27.50 -21.69 7.65
C LYS A 491 26.87 -22.68 6.67
N ALA A 492 26.51 -22.27 5.46
CA ALA A 492 25.60 -23.01 4.58
C ALA A 492 25.81 -22.74 3.08
N LYS A 493 25.16 -23.57 2.24
CA LYS A 493 24.99 -23.39 0.79
C LYS A 493 23.51 -23.08 0.51
N TYR A 494 23.25 -22.08 -0.33
CA TYR A 494 21.91 -21.71 -0.80
C TYR A 494 21.87 -21.78 -2.32
N GLY A 495 20.97 -22.60 -2.87
CA GLY A 495 20.85 -22.87 -4.30
C GLY A 495 21.40 -24.25 -4.73
N PRO A 496 21.44 -24.55 -6.04
CA PRO A 496 21.29 -23.60 -7.14
C PRO A 496 19.87 -23.05 -7.32
N TYR A 497 19.80 -21.77 -7.65
CA TYR A 497 18.61 -21.09 -8.11
C TYR A 497 18.74 -20.86 -9.62
N GLY A 498 17.93 -21.53 -10.42
CA GLY A 498 17.94 -21.42 -11.89
C GLY A 498 18.41 -22.72 -12.54
N GLU A 499 18.85 -22.63 -13.80
CA GLU A 499 19.41 -23.76 -14.54
C GLU A 499 20.94 -23.70 -14.57
N GLU A 500 21.61 -24.81 -14.26
CA GLU A 500 23.08 -24.93 -14.31
C GLU A 500 23.55 -25.24 -15.74
N THR A 501 23.18 -24.36 -16.68
CA THR A 501 23.45 -24.49 -18.13
C THR A 501 24.23 -23.29 -18.68
N GLY A 502 25.22 -23.56 -19.54
CA GLY A 502 26.11 -22.55 -20.12
C GLY A 502 27.51 -22.54 -19.49
N THR A 503 28.15 -21.37 -19.45
CA THR A 503 29.49 -21.18 -18.88
C THR A 503 29.42 -21.01 -17.37
N PHE A 504 30.15 -21.86 -16.63
CA PHE A 504 30.29 -21.75 -15.18
C PHE A 504 31.13 -20.53 -14.77
N PHE A 505 30.77 -19.91 -13.64
CA PHE A 505 31.58 -18.89 -12.98
C PHE A 505 31.54 -19.04 -11.45
N THR A 506 32.58 -18.53 -10.78
CA THR A 506 32.63 -18.42 -9.32
C THR A 506 33.45 -17.20 -8.93
N SER A 507 33.06 -16.51 -7.86
CA SER A 507 34.01 -15.68 -7.11
C SER A 507 35.04 -16.61 -6.46
N THR A 508 36.28 -16.15 -6.33
CA THR A 508 37.36 -16.93 -5.70
C THR A 508 37.10 -17.10 -4.21
N LYS A 509 37.46 -18.27 -3.65
CA LYS A 509 37.50 -18.50 -2.20
C LYS A 509 38.74 -17.84 -1.59
N THR A 510 38.76 -16.51 -1.60
CA THR A 510 39.72 -15.70 -0.85
C THR A 510 39.21 -15.48 0.58
N GLU A 511 40.09 -15.07 1.50
CA GLU A 511 39.80 -14.93 2.94
C GLU A 511 39.00 -13.65 3.27
N GLY A 512 37.95 -13.37 2.52
CA GLY A 512 37.10 -12.19 2.67
C GLY A 512 35.60 -12.51 2.62
N LYS A 513 34.79 -11.52 2.97
CA LYS A 513 33.32 -11.54 2.87
C LYS A 513 32.85 -10.73 1.66
N ILE A 514 31.74 -11.15 1.05
CA ILE A 514 31.03 -10.36 0.06
C ILE A 514 30.25 -9.25 0.77
N VAL A 515 30.55 -8.01 0.40
CA VAL A 515 30.03 -6.77 1.01
C VAL A 515 29.21 -5.91 0.05
N GLY A 516 29.17 -6.27 -1.22
CA GLY A 516 28.51 -5.51 -2.27
C GLY A 516 28.35 -6.34 -3.54
N PHE A 517 27.39 -5.96 -4.37
CA PHE A 517 27.20 -6.53 -5.70
C PHE A 517 27.19 -5.43 -6.76
N HIS A 518 27.66 -5.78 -7.95
CA HIS A 518 27.60 -4.96 -9.15
C HIS A 518 27.29 -5.85 -10.36
N GLY A 519 27.03 -5.30 -11.54
CA GLY A 519 26.71 -6.12 -12.69
C GLY A 519 26.12 -5.37 -13.88
N ARG A 520 25.32 -6.09 -14.67
CA ARG A 520 24.54 -5.57 -15.79
C ARG A 520 23.13 -6.16 -15.77
N THR A 521 22.11 -5.36 -16.10
CA THR A 521 20.71 -5.83 -16.04
C THR A 521 19.80 -5.18 -17.08
N GLY A 522 18.74 -5.89 -17.45
CA GLY A 522 17.72 -5.48 -18.43
C GLY A 522 16.39 -6.16 -18.11
N CYS A 523 15.80 -6.88 -19.06
CA CYS A 523 14.68 -7.79 -18.76
C CYS A 523 15.12 -8.96 -17.84
N TYR A 524 16.38 -9.35 -17.93
CA TYR A 524 17.03 -10.39 -17.14
C TYR A 524 18.26 -9.79 -16.43
N LEU A 525 18.80 -10.52 -15.46
CA LEU A 525 20.15 -10.28 -14.96
C LEU A 525 21.17 -10.70 -16.03
N ASN A 526 21.80 -9.73 -16.69
CA ASN A 526 22.77 -10.00 -17.77
C ASN A 526 24.13 -10.44 -17.23
N ALA A 527 24.63 -9.75 -16.21
CA ALA A 527 25.90 -10.05 -15.56
C ALA A 527 25.88 -9.68 -14.07
N ILE A 528 26.72 -10.34 -13.28
CA ILE A 528 26.89 -10.12 -11.84
C ILE A 528 28.37 -10.22 -11.43
N GLY A 529 28.77 -9.38 -10.48
CA GLY A 529 30.08 -9.39 -9.83
C GLY A 529 29.90 -9.01 -8.35
N VAL A 530 30.99 -9.11 -7.58
CA VAL A 530 30.98 -8.93 -6.12
C VAL A 530 32.12 -8.03 -5.66
N HIS A 531 31.84 -7.22 -4.65
CA HIS A 531 32.85 -6.49 -3.88
C HIS A 531 33.24 -7.34 -2.66
N LEU A 532 34.55 -7.51 -2.46
CA LEU A 532 35.15 -8.30 -1.38
C LEU A 532 35.93 -7.41 -0.40
N THR A 533 35.88 -7.78 0.88
CA THR A 533 36.70 -7.25 1.98
C THR A 533 37.16 -8.39 2.88
#